data_AF-A0A965GI20-F1
#
_entry.id   AF-A0A965GI20-F1
#
_cell.length_a   1.000
_cell.length_b   1.000
_cell.length_c   1.000
_cell.angle_alpha   90.00
_cell.angle_beta   90.00
_cell.angle_gamma   90.00
#
_symmetry.space_group_name_H-M   'P 1'
#
loop_
_entity.id
_entity.type
_entity.pdbx_description
1 polymer ?
#
loop_
_entity_poly.entity_id
_entity_poly.type
_entity_poly.pdbx_seq_one_letter_code
_entity_poly.pdbx_strand_id
1 'polypeptide(L)'
;MAARAIELSDAIVGKGVRTLTATGGPDTQQVLAYDLAHAGAAVETARSMLDYGAKGELEATLTCAFVADMVHDLVSRLIGREKLWGVDPSTLAESHDFVEKYRDPNLLASLANKSGPKYLDDDNEMVQDTFRSFAAKVIAPHAEHVHRENLDVPEEIISGLAEIGAFGLSIPSEYGGFSEGGDGEYMASCIATEELSRASLGIGGSLITRPEILTRALVKGGTEAQKHEWLPKLASAEVMVAVAVTEPDYGSDVASIKTTAVAAQQDGKDGYLINGVKTWCTFAARANVLMLLARTDPDRTKSHKGLSVLIVPKPRGDAHGFVFNQPSGGRMEGRPIDTIGYRGMHSYEIALENWWVPADHLIGETAG
;
A
#
# COMPACT_ATOMS: atom_id res chain seq x y z
N MET A 1 24.52 24.68 -1.38
CA MET A 1 23.35 25.54 -1.10
C MET A 1 22.13 24.69 -0.74
N ALA A 2 21.64 23.80 -1.62
CA ALA A 2 20.51 22.91 -1.32
C ALA A 2 20.71 22.08 -0.03
N ALA A 3 21.84 21.38 0.12
CA ALA A 3 22.15 20.62 1.34
C ALA A 3 22.07 21.46 2.62
N ARG A 4 22.56 22.71 2.58
CA ARG A 4 22.50 23.65 3.71
C ARG A 4 21.07 24.06 4.04
N ALA A 5 20.24 24.31 3.03
CA ALA A 5 18.83 24.62 3.23
C ALA A 5 18.08 23.44 3.89
N ILE A 6 18.36 22.21 3.46
CA ILE A 6 17.83 20.98 4.06
C ILE A 6 18.25 20.87 5.53
N GLU A 7 19.53 21.06 5.86
CA GLU A 7 20.03 21.02 7.24
C GLU A 7 19.33 22.02 8.15
N LEU A 8 19.11 23.25 7.67
CA LEU A 8 18.40 24.29 8.43
C LEU A 8 16.93 23.91 8.66
N SER A 9 16.26 23.40 7.63
CA SER A 9 14.87 22.93 7.73
C SER A 9 14.73 21.71 8.65
N ASP A 10 15.66 20.77 8.59
CA ASP A 10 15.73 19.60 9.46
C ASP A 10 15.91 20.00 10.93
N ALA A 11 16.77 20.99 11.21
CA ALA A 11 16.93 21.53 12.56
C ALA A 11 15.64 22.14 13.12
N ILE A 12 14.86 22.83 12.26
CA ILE A 12 13.53 23.37 12.61
C ILE A 12 12.54 22.24 12.91
N VAL A 13 12.43 21.24 12.03
CA VAL A 13 11.55 20.08 12.24
C VAL A 13 11.91 19.36 13.53
N GLY A 14 13.20 19.09 13.75
CA GLY A 14 13.69 18.46 14.97
C GLY A 14 13.38 19.27 16.24
N LYS A 15 13.41 20.60 16.18
CA LYS A 15 12.97 21.45 17.29
C LYS A 15 11.46 21.36 17.51
N GLY A 16 10.67 21.39 16.44
CA GLY A 16 9.22 21.23 16.51
C GLY A 16 8.80 19.87 17.08
N VAL A 17 9.49 18.78 16.75
CA VAL A 17 9.25 17.45 17.36
C VAL A 17 9.50 17.49 18.87
N ARG A 18 10.58 18.14 19.33
CA ARG A 18 10.83 18.33 20.78
C ARG A 18 9.71 19.12 21.44
N THR A 19 9.21 20.17 20.78
CA THR A 19 8.07 20.95 21.25
C THR A 19 6.81 20.08 21.35
N LEU A 20 6.52 19.28 20.34
CA LEU A 20 5.39 18.36 20.31
C LEU A 20 5.42 17.41 21.51
N THR A 21 6.57 16.78 21.77
CA THR A 21 6.75 15.89 22.92
C THR A 21 6.54 16.64 24.24
N ALA A 22 7.09 17.85 24.38
CA ALA A 22 6.99 18.64 25.61
C ALA A 22 5.57 19.17 25.90
N THR A 23 4.71 19.24 24.88
CA THR A 23 3.37 19.88 24.95
C THR A 23 2.21 18.88 24.92
N GLY A 24 2.50 17.60 25.22
CA GLY A 24 1.48 16.56 25.37
C GLY A 24 1.35 15.58 24.20
N GLY A 25 2.24 15.67 23.20
CA GLY A 25 2.30 14.71 22.10
C GLY A 25 1.20 14.89 21.04
N PRO A 26 1.14 13.96 20.06
CA PRO A 26 0.29 14.11 18.87
C PRO A 26 -1.21 14.14 19.18
N ASP A 27 -1.67 13.43 20.21
CA ASP A 27 -3.10 13.43 20.58
C ASP A 27 -3.56 14.78 21.15
N THR A 28 -2.65 15.50 21.82
CA THR A 28 -2.93 16.84 22.35
C THR A 28 -2.72 17.93 21.30
N GLN A 29 -1.71 17.76 20.44
CA GLN A 29 -1.21 18.78 19.52
C GLN A 29 -1.30 18.31 18.06
N GLN A 30 -2.48 17.83 17.67
CA GLN A 30 -2.67 17.16 16.37
C GLN A 30 -2.27 18.02 15.16
N VAL A 31 -2.56 19.33 15.20
CA VAL A 31 -2.18 20.26 14.12
C VAL A 31 -0.66 20.36 13.98
N LEU A 32 0.06 20.48 15.10
CA LEU A 32 1.52 20.52 15.09
C LEU A 32 2.11 19.18 14.62
N ALA A 33 1.56 18.07 15.09
CA ALA A 33 2.00 16.74 14.68
C ALA A 33 1.82 16.51 13.17
N TYR A 34 0.68 16.92 12.61
CA TYR A 34 0.42 16.86 11.17
C TYR A 34 1.42 17.70 10.37
N ASP A 35 1.60 18.96 10.77
CA ASP A 35 2.55 19.85 10.10
C ASP A 35 3.99 19.33 10.16
N LEU A 36 4.41 18.78 11.29
CA LEU A 36 5.73 18.16 11.45
C LEU A 36 5.90 16.90 10.60
N ALA A 37 4.86 16.07 10.49
CA ALA A 37 4.91 14.88 9.64
C ALA A 37 5.10 15.26 8.16
N HIS A 38 4.36 16.26 7.67
CA HIS A 38 4.49 16.75 6.30
C HIS A 38 5.86 17.41 6.05
N ALA A 39 6.29 18.31 6.95
CA ALA A 39 7.57 18.99 6.81
C ALA A 39 8.74 18.00 6.90
N GLY A 40 8.68 17.04 7.83
CA GLY A 40 9.69 15.98 7.97
C GLY A 40 9.78 15.09 6.73
N ALA A 41 8.65 14.68 6.17
CA ALA A 41 8.63 13.90 4.93
C ALA A 41 9.24 14.69 3.74
N ALA A 42 8.94 15.99 3.64
CA ALA A 42 9.49 16.84 2.59
C ALA A 42 11.02 17.04 2.76
N VAL A 43 11.50 17.24 4.00
CA VAL A 43 12.93 17.32 4.32
C VAL A 43 13.66 16.04 3.96
N GLU A 44 13.10 14.88 4.30
CA GLU A 44 13.74 13.60 3.99
C GLU A 44 13.73 13.28 2.49
N THR A 45 12.65 13.64 1.79
CA THR A 45 12.60 13.56 0.32
C THR A 45 13.65 14.48 -0.30
N ALA A 46 13.79 15.71 0.20
CA ALA A 46 14.79 16.66 -0.29
C ALA A 46 16.22 16.13 -0.07
N ARG A 47 16.46 15.47 1.06
CA ARG A 47 17.73 14.81 1.38
C ARG A 47 18.04 13.67 0.42
N SER A 48 17.07 12.80 0.14
CA SER A 48 17.28 11.67 -0.79
C SER A 48 17.53 12.14 -2.22
N MET A 49 17.00 13.30 -2.62
CA MET A 49 17.26 13.91 -3.92
C MET A 49 18.69 14.48 -4.08
N LEU A 50 19.50 14.61 -3.03
CA LEU A 50 20.86 15.16 -3.16
C LEU A 50 21.76 14.27 -4.03
N ASP A 51 21.66 12.94 -3.89
CA ASP A 51 22.38 12.00 -4.76
C ASP A 51 21.93 12.14 -6.21
N TYR A 52 20.61 12.22 -6.42
CA TYR A 52 20.02 12.46 -7.73
C TYR A 52 20.55 13.75 -8.38
N GLY A 53 20.51 14.86 -7.64
CA GLY A 53 20.97 16.16 -8.11
C GLY A 53 22.46 16.22 -8.43
N ALA A 54 23.27 15.30 -7.93
CA ALA A 54 24.70 15.23 -8.25
C ALA A 54 24.99 14.62 -9.63
N LYS A 55 23.99 14.02 -10.30
CA LYS A 55 24.18 13.25 -11.54
C LYS A 55 24.16 14.08 -12.83
N GLY A 56 23.64 15.31 -12.79
CA GLY A 56 23.62 16.18 -13.96
C GLY A 56 23.02 17.56 -13.69
N GLU A 57 23.09 18.46 -14.70
CA GLU A 57 22.64 19.85 -14.55
C GLU A 57 21.11 19.96 -14.41
N LEU A 58 20.36 19.14 -15.14
CA LEU A 58 18.90 19.15 -15.07
C LEU A 58 18.44 18.62 -13.71
N GLU A 59 19.03 17.53 -13.26
CA GLU A 59 18.80 16.87 -11.98
C GLU A 59 19.12 17.79 -10.82
N ALA A 60 20.27 18.48 -10.88
CA ALA A 60 20.65 19.49 -9.90
C ALA A 60 19.59 20.60 -9.84
N THR A 61 19.09 21.05 -10.98
CA THR A 61 18.09 22.12 -11.06
C THR A 61 16.73 21.64 -10.52
N LEU A 62 16.28 20.43 -10.87
CA LEU A 62 15.06 19.81 -10.33
C LEU A 62 15.16 19.63 -8.81
N THR A 63 16.30 19.15 -8.33
CA THR A 63 16.59 18.98 -6.89
C THR A 63 16.54 20.33 -6.18
N CYS A 64 17.21 21.35 -6.73
CA CYS A 64 17.18 22.68 -6.12
C CYS A 64 15.78 23.30 -6.12
N ALA A 65 14.99 23.12 -7.19
CA ALA A 65 13.60 23.58 -7.26
C ALA A 65 12.73 22.89 -6.20
N PHE A 66 12.84 21.57 -6.03
CA PHE A 66 12.13 20.84 -4.99
C PHE A 66 12.52 21.31 -3.58
N VAL A 67 13.82 21.43 -3.30
CA VAL A 67 14.31 21.92 -2.00
C VAL A 67 13.81 23.33 -1.72
N ALA A 68 13.80 24.20 -2.72
CA ALA A 68 13.32 25.57 -2.57
C ALA A 68 11.82 25.61 -2.27
N ASP A 69 11.01 24.77 -2.91
CA ASP A 69 9.58 24.65 -2.61
C ASP A 69 9.33 24.05 -1.22
N MET A 70 10.12 23.05 -0.81
CA MET A 70 10.12 22.51 0.55
C MET A 70 10.40 23.58 1.61
N VAL A 71 11.41 24.45 1.39
CA VAL A 71 11.72 25.54 2.34
C VAL A 71 10.55 26.52 2.39
N HIS A 72 9.99 26.86 1.24
CA HIS A 72 8.85 27.78 1.17
C HIS A 72 7.61 27.23 1.89
N ASP A 73 7.25 25.96 1.66
CA ASP A 73 6.14 25.31 2.36
C ASP A 73 6.39 25.31 3.87
N LEU A 74 7.60 24.97 4.32
CA LEU A 74 7.96 25.03 5.74
C LEU A 74 7.80 26.44 6.31
N VAL A 75 8.35 27.48 5.66
CA VAL A 75 8.19 28.88 6.09
C VAL A 75 6.72 29.27 6.18
N SER A 76 5.90 28.89 5.18
CA SER A 76 4.47 29.19 5.16
C SER A 76 3.73 28.55 6.35
N ARG A 77 4.17 27.37 6.79
CA ARG A 77 3.62 26.71 7.97
C ARG A 77 4.03 27.39 9.28
N LEU A 78 5.21 28.00 9.32
CA LEU A 78 5.76 28.63 10.53
C LEU A 78 5.19 30.01 10.82
N ILE A 79 4.94 30.82 9.78
CA ILE A 79 4.50 32.22 9.94
C ILE A 79 3.20 32.27 10.77
N GLY A 80 3.25 32.98 11.89
CA GLY A 80 2.12 33.10 12.84
C GLY A 80 1.92 31.88 13.75
N ARG A 81 2.74 30.84 13.62
CA ARG A 81 2.72 29.59 14.42
C ARG A 81 4.07 29.27 15.06
N GLU A 82 4.96 30.25 15.15
CA GLU A 82 6.31 30.12 15.69
C GLU A 82 6.30 29.62 17.12
N LYS A 83 5.38 30.13 17.94
CA LYS A 83 5.17 29.69 19.33
C LYS A 83 4.67 28.25 19.43
N LEU A 84 3.79 27.84 18.51
CA LEU A 84 3.27 26.47 18.46
C LEU A 84 4.40 25.48 18.15
N TRP A 85 5.26 25.83 17.20
CA TRP A 85 6.44 25.03 16.85
C TRP A 85 7.60 25.17 17.83
N GLY A 86 7.60 26.24 18.63
CA GLY A 86 8.70 26.60 19.54
C GLY A 86 9.97 27.00 18.80
N VAL A 87 9.88 27.53 17.59
CA VAL A 87 11.02 27.85 16.72
C VAL A 87 11.11 29.33 16.39
N ASP A 88 12.28 29.75 15.90
CA ASP A 88 12.48 31.07 15.31
C ASP A 88 12.72 30.90 13.80
N PRO A 89 11.79 31.33 12.93
CA PRO A 89 11.91 31.15 11.49
C PRO A 89 13.04 32.00 10.88
N SER A 90 13.60 32.99 11.61
CA SER A 90 14.75 33.78 11.13
C SER A 90 15.98 32.92 10.81
N THR A 91 16.07 31.73 11.39
CA THR A 91 17.10 30.73 11.09
C THR A 91 17.07 30.22 9.64
N LEU A 92 15.94 30.37 8.94
CA LEU A 92 15.81 30.05 7.51
C LEU A 92 16.20 31.23 6.60
N ALA A 93 16.55 32.39 7.15
CA ALA A 93 16.92 33.57 6.36
C ALA A 93 18.12 33.33 5.44
N GLU A 94 19.07 32.47 5.85
CA GLU A 94 20.20 32.02 5.01
C GLU A 94 19.75 31.32 3.71
N SER A 95 18.52 30.82 3.66
CA SER A 95 17.95 30.14 2.49
C SER A 95 17.15 31.06 1.58
N HIS A 96 16.96 32.35 1.91
CA HIS A 96 16.11 33.26 1.13
C HIS A 96 16.57 33.40 -0.32
N ASP A 97 17.84 33.75 -0.56
CA ASP A 97 18.38 33.90 -1.91
C ASP A 97 18.31 32.58 -2.72
N PHE A 98 18.45 31.44 -2.02
CA PHE A 98 18.29 30.12 -2.62
C PHE A 98 16.84 29.88 -3.06
N VAL A 99 15.88 30.19 -2.19
CA VAL A 99 14.45 30.05 -2.48
C VAL A 99 14.02 31.00 -3.60
N GLU A 100 14.46 32.25 -3.57
CA GLU A 100 14.20 33.25 -4.62
C GLU A 100 14.69 32.74 -5.97
N LYS A 101 15.94 32.27 -6.05
CA LYS A 101 16.54 31.77 -7.29
C LYS A 101 15.79 30.57 -7.87
N TYR A 102 15.50 29.56 -7.05
CA TYR A 102 14.99 28.27 -7.54
C TYR A 102 13.46 28.14 -7.53
N ARG A 103 12.74 29.14 -7.02
CA ARG A 103 11.30 29.33 -7.26
C ARG A 103 10.99 30.45 -8.26
N ASP A 104 12.00 30.98 -8.95
CA ASP A 104 11.78 31.94 -10.03
C ASP A 104 10.80 31.35 -11.07
N PRO A 105 9.73 32.08 -11.44
CA PRO A 105 8.72 31.57 -12.37
C PRO A 105 9.28 31.17 -13.73
N ASN A 106 10.31 31.88 -14.25
CA ASN A 106 10.92 31.53 -15.53
C ASN A 106 11.75 30.25 -15.42
N LEU A 107 12.47 30.08 -14.31
CA LEU A 107 13.18 28.84 -14.01
C LEU A 107 12.22 27.66 -13.93
N LEU A 108 11.13 27.77 -13.15
CA LEU A 108 10.13 26.70 -13.03
C LEU A 108 9.45 26.40 -14.37
N ALA A 109 9.09 27.42 -15.15
CA ALA A 109 8.53 27.24 -16.49
C ALA A 109 9.51 26.52 -17.44
N SER A 110 10.81 26.76 -17.29
CA SER A 110 11.85 26.07 -18.08
C SER A 110 11.97 24.57 -17.79
N LEU A 111 11.44 24.10 -16.65
CA LEU A 111 11.46 22.70 -16.22
C LEU A 111 10.19 21.94 -16.60
N ALA A 112 9.08 22.63 -16.89
CA ALA A 112 7.75 22.02 -17.00
C ALA A 112 7.63 20.87 -18.00
N ASN A 113 8.41 20.89 -19.09
CA ASN A 113 8.41 19.87 -20.14
C ASN A 113 9.66 19.00 -20.16
N LYS A 114 10.46 19.03 -19.09
CA LYS A 114 11.69 18.24 -18.97
C LYS A 114 11.45 17.07 -18.03
N SER A 115 11.66 15.86 -18.53
CA SER A 115 11.69 14.66 -17.70
C SER A 115 13.13 14.40 -17.26
N GLY A 116 13.37 14.38 -15.95
CA GLY A 116 14.66 13.99 -15.42
C GLY A 116 14.92 12.49 -15.67
N PRO A 117 16.14 12.08 -16.05
CA PRO A 117 16.52 10.66 -16.12
C PRO A 117 16.25 9.99 -14.78
N LYS A 118 15.82 8.73 -14.77
CA LYS A 118 15.50 8.00 -13.53
C LYS A 118 16.71 7.29 -12.91
N TYR A 119 17.77 7.07 -13.69
CA TYR A 119 18.97 6.31 -13.29
C TYR A 119 18.64 4.94 -12.69
N LEU A 120 17.72 4.23 -13.34
CA LEU A 120 17.48 2.82 -13.04
C LEU A 120 18.67 2.01 -13.56
N ASP A 121 18.96 0.88 -12.90
CA ASP A 121 19.87 -0.11 -13.48
C ASP A 121 19.21 -0.85 -14.65
N ASP A 122 20.01 -1.55 -15.45
CA ASP A 122 19.56 -2.24 -16.67
C ASP A 122 18.40 -3.22 -16.40
N ASP A 123 18.40 -3.90 -15.25
CA ASP A 123 17.35 -4.84 -14.86
C ASP A 123 16.03 -4.10 -14.57
N ASN A 124 16.07 -3.00 -13.82
CA ASN A 124 14.90 -2.18 -13.53
C ASN A 124 14.38 -1.42 -14.76
N GLU A 125 15.25 -1.03 -15.70
CA GLU A 125 14.83 -0.49 -17.01
C GLU A 125 14.07 -1.54 -17.83
N MET A 126 14.54 -2.80 -17.82
CA MET A 126 13.87 -3.90 -18.49
C MET A 126 12.49 -4.20 -17.88
N VAL A 127 12.39 -4.18 -16.55
CA VAL A 127 11.10 -4.27 -15.84
C VAL A 127 10.18 -3.14 -16.30
N GLN A 128 10.68 -1.89 -16.28
CA GLN A 128 9.91 -0.73 -16.69
C GLN A 128 9.36 -0.87 -18.11
N ASP A 129 10.19 -1.21 -19.08
CA ASP A 129 9.78 -1.33 -20.48
C ASP A 129 8.79 -2.48 -20.72
N THR A 130 8.98 -3.59 -20.00
CA THR A 130 8.05 -4.73 -20.05
C THR A 130 6.66 -4.33 -19.58
N PHE A 131 6.55 -3.76 -18.39
CA PHE A 131 5.25 -3.37 -17.81
C PHE A 131 4.64 -2.17 -18.51
N ARG A 132 5.44 -1.21 -19.00
CA ARG A 132 4.96 -0.09 -19.83
C ARG A 132 4.35 -0.60 -21.14
N SER A 133 5.03 -1.53 -21.81
CA SER A 133 4.54 -2.12 -23.05
C SER A 133 3.23 -2.87 -22.81
N PHE A 134 3.13 -3.67 -21.76
CA PHE A 134 1.90 -4.38 -21.39
C PHE A 134 0.77 -3.38 -21.05
N ALA A 135 1.06 -2.38 -20.23
CA ALA A 135 0.11 -1.34 -19.84
C ALA A 135 -0.46 -0.61 -21.08
N ALA A 136 0.40 -0.21 -22.01
CA ALA A 136 -0.01 0.53 -23.21
C ALA A 136 -0.77 -0.34 -24.23
N LYS A 137 -0.35 -1.59 -24.43
CA LYS A 137 -0.90 -2.46 -25.50
C LYS A 137 -2.09 -3.29 -25.06
N VAL A 138 -2.15 -3.68 -23.78
CA VAL A 138 -3.15 -4.62 -23.25
C VAL A 138 -4.10 -3.94 -22.28
N ILE A 139 -3.64 -3.05 -21.39
CA ILE A 139 -4.52 -2.47 -20.37
C ILE A 139 -5.25 -1.21 -20.87
N ALA A 140 -4.50 -0.26 -21.43
CA ALA A 140 -5.03 1.04 -21.84
C ALA A 140 -6.24 0.95 -22.80
N PRO A 141 -6.29 0.00 -23.77
CA PRO A 141 -7.45 -0.14 -24.65
C PRO A 141 -8.76 -0.51 -23.94
N HIS A 142 -8.69 -1.12 -22.74
CA HIS A 142 -9.86 -1.58 -21.99
C HIS A 142 -10.28 -0.62 -20.89
N ALA A 143 -9.36 0.24 -20.43
CA ALA A 143 -9.52 1.04 -19.21
C ALA A 143 -10.79 1.91 -19.22
N GLU A 144 -11.04 2.64 -20.30
CA GLU A 144 -12.23 3.50 -20.42
C GLU A 144 -13.52 2.68 -20.43
N HIS A 145 -13.56 1.59 -21.21
CA HIS A 145 -14.77 0.77 -21.33
C HIS A 145 -15.13 0.10 -20.01
N VAL A 146 -14.15 -0.51 -19.34
CA VAL A 146 -14.35 -1.12 -18.01
C VAL A 146 -14.87 -0.09 -17.01
N HIS A 147 -14.34 1.13 -17.05
CA HIS A 147 -14.78 2.20 -16.17
C HIS A 147 -16.22 2.64 -16.44
N ARG A 148 -16.56 2.94 -17.70
CA ARG A 148 -17.87 3.47 -18.07
C ARG A 148 -19.00 2.47 -17.85
N GLU A 149 -18.74 1.21 -18.17
CA GLU A 149 -19.73 0.14 -18.11
C GLU A 149 -19.71 -0.62 -16.77
N ASN A 150 -18.87 -0.19 -15.82
CA ASN A 150 -18.74 -0.83 -14.50
C ASN A 150 -18.45 -2.35 -14.60
N LEU A 151 -17.54 -2.72 -15.49
CA LEU A 151 -17.21 -4.12 -15.76
C LEU A 151 -16.12 -4.64 -14.82
N ASP A 152 -15.96 -5.95 -14.86
CA ASP A 152 -14.84 -6.67 -14.29
C ASP A 152 -13.52 -6.45 -15.03
N VAL A 153 -12.41 -6.79 -14.38
CA VAL A 153 -11.10 -6.95 -15.06
C VAL A 153 -11.20 -8.01 -16.18
N PRO A 154 -10.89 -7.70 -17.44
CA PRO A 154 -10.78 -8.71 -18.49
C PRO A 154 -9.82 -9.85 -18.13
N GLU A 155 -10.20 -11.10 -18.40
CA GLU A 155 -9.38 -12.27 -18.07
C GLU A 155 -8.05 -12.27 -18.84
N GLU A 156 -7.99 -11.69 -20.04
CA GLU A 156 -6.76 -11.50 -20.81
C GLU A 156 -5.73 -10.62 -20.08
N ILE A 157 -6.18 -9.68 -19.25
CA ILE A 157 -5.27 -8.86 -18.43
C ILE A 157 -4.71 -9.69 -17.27
N ILE A 158 -5.55 -10.47 -16.58
CA ILE A 158 -5.10 -11.33 -15.47
C ILE A 158 -4.11 -12.39 -15.97
N SER A 159 -4.51 -13.14 -16.99
CA SER A 159 -3.67 -14.17 -17.60
C SER A 159 -2.39 -13.60 -18.19
N GLY A 160 -2.45 -12.49 -18.93
CA GLY A 160 -1.27 -11.83 -19.46
C GLY A 160 -0.30 -11.32 -18.37
N LEU A 161 -0.82 -10.79 -17.26
CA LEU A 161 0.01 -10.40 -16.10
C LEU A 161 0.65 -11.62 -15.42
N ALA A 162 -0.06 -12.75 -15.35
CA ALA A 162 0.49 -13.99 -14.83
C ALA A 162 1.60 -14.55 -15.74
N GLU A 163 1.39 -14.52 -17.06
CA GLU A 163 2.37 -14.99 -18.05
C GLU A 163 3.69 -14.20 -18.02
N ILE A 164 3.64 -12.89 -17.80
CA ILE A 164 4.84 -12.05 -17.66
C ILE A 164 5.41 -12.05 -16.23
N GLY A 165 4.86 -12.84 -15.32
CA GLY A 165 5.38 -13.01 -13.96
C GLY A 165 5.05 -11.86 -12.99
N ALA A 166 4.06 -11.02 -13.28
CA ALA A 166 3.76 -9.82 -12.49
C ALA A 166 3.41 -10.12 -11.02
N PHE A 167 2.71 -11.23 -10.77
CA PHE A 167 2.28 -11.63 -9.42
C PHE A 167 3.41 -12.24 -8.59
N GLY A 168 4.52 -12.65 -9.22
CA GLY A 168 5.70 -13.22 -8.58
C GLY A 168 6.75 -12.18 -8.13
N LEU A 169 6.60 -10.90 -8.49
CA LEU A 169 7.65 -9.88 -8.25
C LEU A 169 8.04 -9.69 -6.78
N SER A 170 7.09 -9.89 -5.86
CA SER A 170 7.32 -9.73 -4.40
C SER A 170 7.49 -11.07 -3.67
N ILE A 171 7.47 -12.19 -4.40
CA ILE A 171 7.54 -13.53 -3.83
C ILE A 171 8.98 -14.02 -3.94
N PRO A 172 9.58 -14.60 -2.87
CA PRO A 172 10.95 -15.08 -2.92
C PRO A 172 11.13 -16.16 -3.99
N SER A 173 12.28 -16.15 -4.65
CA SER A 173 12.61 -17.05 -5.76
C SER A 173 12.54 -18.54 -5.41
N GLU A 174 12.87 -18.91 -4.16
CA GLU A 174 12.74 -20.28 -3.65
C GLU A 174 11.28 -20.80 -3.64
N TYR A 175 10.29 -19.89 -3.68
CA TYR A 175 8.86 -20.20 -3.76
C TYR A 175 8.26 -19.91 -5.15
N GLY A 176 9.11 -19.78 -6.18
CA GLY A 176 8.66 -19.59 -7.57
C GLY A 176 8.33 -18.15 -7.96
N GLY A 177 8.75 -17.17 -7.15
CA GLY A 177 8.72 -15.75 -7.53
C GLY A 177 10.05 -15.22 -8.08
N PHE A 178 10.23 -13.91 -8.04
CA PHE A 178 11.42 -13.21 -8.57
C PHE A 178 12.17 -12.38 -7.52
N SER A 179 11.68 -12.32 -6.29
CA SER A 179 12.40 -11.62 -5.22
C SER A 179 13.64 -12.40 -4.81
N GLU A 180 14.78 -11.72 -4.78
CA GLU A 180 16.05 -12.22 -4.23
C GLU A 180 16.29 -11.76 -2.77
N GLY A 181 15.34 -11.03 -2.19
CA GLY A 181 15.45 -10.39 -0.87
C GLY A 181 16.34 -9.13 -0.84
N GLY A 182 16.35 -8.44 0.31
CA GLY A 182 17.20 -7.25 0.56
C GLY A 182 16.55 -5.90 0.23
N ASP A 183 17.31 -4.81 0.35
CA ASP A 183 16.79 -3.42 0.26
C ASP A 183 16.29 -3.04 -1.16
N GLY A 184 16.78 -3.73 -2.20
CA GLY A 184 16.35 -3.56 -3.60
C GLY A 184 15.11 -4.36 -4.01
N GLU A 185 14.62 -5.24 -3.13
CA GLU A 185 13.57 -6.25 -3.38
C GLU A 185 12.28 -5.67 -4.00
N TYR A 186 11.95 -4.42 -3.68
CA TYR A 186 10.67 -3.82 -4.06
C TYR A 186 10.75 -2.87 -5.24
N MET A 187 11.95 -2.58 -5.77
CA MET A 187 12.08 -1.60 -6.84
C MET A 187 11.33 -2.07 -8.10
N ALA A 188 11.48 -3.34 -8.47
CA ALA A 188 10.75 -3.93 -9.58
C ALA A 188 9.23 -3.89 -9.37
N SER A 189 8.76 -4.20 -8.15
CA SER A 189 7.33 -4.12 -7.78
C SER A 189 6.79 -2.70 -7.87
N CYS A 190 7.54 -1.69 -7.41
CA CYS A 190 7.20 -0.28 -7.51
C CYS A 190 7.10 0.17 -8.97
N ILE A 191 8.11 -0.13 -9.78
CA ILE A 191 8.15 0.21 -11.21
C ILE A 191 7.00 -0.44 -11.97
N ALA A 192 6.75 -1.74 -11.75
CA ALA A 192 5.64 -2.44 -12.36
C ALA A 192 4.30 -1.81 -11.96
N THR A 193 4.11 -1.51 -10.68
CA THR A 193 2.89 -0.87 -10.17
C THR A 193 2.69 0.51 -10.79
N GLU A 194 3.74 1.32 -10.92
CA GLU A 194 3.70 2.64 -11.56
C GLU A 194 3.27 2.56 -13.03
N GLU A 195 3.94 1.71 -13.82
CA GLU A 195 3.68 1.62 -15.26
C GLU A 195 2.30 1.01 -15.56
N LEU A 196 1.85 0.02 -14.79
CA LEU A 196 0.49 -0.54 -14.92
C LEU A 196 -0.58 0.47 -14.46
N SER A 197 -0.34 1.19 -13.36
CA SER A 197 -1.28 2.20 -12.85
C SER A 197 -1.44 3.39 -13.79
N ARG A 198 -0.39 3.73 -14.56
CA ARG A 198 -0.45 4.76 -15.61
C ARG A 198 -1.51 4.44 -16.67
N ALA A 199 -1.74 3.16 -16.99
CA ALA A 199 -2.83 2.76 -17.89
C ALA A 199 -4.16 2.64 -17.16
N SER A 200 -4.20 1.91 -16.04
CA SER A 200 -5.36 1.87 -15.16
C SER A 200 -5.01 1.32 -13.78
N LEU A 201 -5.38 2.07 -12.74
CA LEU A 201 -5.24 1.61 -11.36
C LEU A 201 -6.12 0.37 -11.08
N GLY A 202 -7.37 0.38 -11.54
CA GLY A 202 -8.40 -0.60 -11.16
C GLY A 202 -8.30 -1.97 -11.82
N ILE A 203 -7.72 -2.03 -13.02
CA ILE A 203 -7.53 -3.30 -13.77
C ILE A 203 -6.05 -3.65 -13.99
N GLY A 204 -5.13 -2.79 -13.57
CA GLY A 204 -3.68 -2.99 -13.73
C GLY A 204 -2.96 -2.94 -12.39
N GLY A 205 -2.48 -1.75 -11.99
CA GLY A 205 -1.56 -1.63 -10.87
C GLY A 205 -2.10 -2.21 -9.55
N SER A 206 -3.36 -1.95 -9.20
CA SER A 206 -3.92 -2.51 -7.97
C SER A 206 -4.13 -4.02 -8.03
N LEU A 207 -4.19 -4.66 -9.20
CA LEU A 207 -4.40 -6.10 -9.32
C LEU A 207 -3.17 -6.87 -8.82
N ILE A 208 -1.96 -6.44 -9.19
CA ILE A 208 -0.71 -7.11 -8.81
C ILE A 208 -0.34 -6.88 -7.35
N THR A 209 -0.77 -5.76 -6.75
CA THR A 209 -0.51 -5.43 -5.33
C THR A 209 -1.40 -6.22 -4.35
N ARG A 210 -2.44 -6.94 -4.80
CA ARG A 210 -3.30 -7.73 -3.88
C ARG A 210 -2.59 -8.95 -3.31
N PRO A 211 -2.07 -9.88 -4.12
CA PRO A 211 -1.36 -11.04 -3.59
C PRO A 211 -0.14 -10.65 -2.76
N GLU A 212 0.54 -9.53 -3.07
CA GLU A 212 1.67 -9.00 -2.28
C GLU A 212 1.34 -8.87 -0.78
N ILE A 213 0.14 -8.43 -0.42
CA ILE A 213 -0.22 -8.21 0.99
C ILE A 213 -0.24 -9.55 1.76
N LEU A 214 -0.78 -10.62 1.15
CA LEU A 214 -0.76 -11.94 1.74
C LEU A 214 0.65 -12.57 1.70
N THR A 215 1.38 -12.37 0.61
CA THR A 215 2.80 -12.76 0.51
C THR A 215 3.61 -12.20 1.69
N ARG A 216 3.47 -10.92 2.01
CA ARG A 216 4.17 -10.30 3.14
C ARG A 216 3.79 -10.90 4.49
N ALA A 217 2.52 -11.22 4.69
CA ALA A 217 2.08 -11.88 5.92
C ALA A 217 2.69 -13.29 6.06
N LEU A 218 2.72 -14.06 4.97
CA LEU A 218 3.32 -15.39 4.93
C LEU A 218 4.84 -15.38 5.09
N VAL A 219 5.54 -14.49 4.39
CA VAL A 219 7.01 -14.37 4.50
C VAL A 219 7.41 -14.00 5.93
N LYS A 220 6.68 -13.07 6.56
CA LYS A 220 7.01 -12.58 7.90
C LYS A 220 6.56 -13.50 9.04
N GLY A 221 5.40 -14.14 8.92
CA GLY A 221 4.77 -14.85 10.04
C GLY A 221 4.27 -16.26 9.72
N GLY A 222 4.30 -16.69 8.46
CA GLY A 222 3.86 -18.02 8.06
C GLY A 222 4.85 -19.11 8.44
N THR A 223 4.33 -20.33 8.66
CA THR A 223 5.17 -21.52 8.79
C THR A 223 5.78 -21.90 7.44
N GLU A 224 6.87 -22.66 7.43
CA GLU A 224 7.48 -23.13 6.17
C GLU A 224 6.49 -23.96 5.33
N ALA A 225 5.63 -24.75 5.98
CA ALA A 225 4.56 -25.48 5.29
C ALA A 225 3.56 -24.53 4.61
N GLN A 226 3.16 -23.45 5.28
CA GLN A 226 2.29 -22.43 4.69
C GLN A 226 2.98 -21.70 3.52
N LYS A 227 4.27 -21.36 3.64
CA LYS A 227 5.01 -20.71 2.57
C LYS A 227 5.09 -21.60 1.31
N HIS A 228 5.46 -22.87 1.48
CA HIS A 228 5.52 -23.84 0.38
C HIS A 228 4.15 -24.12 -0.26
N GLU A 229 3.07 -24.09 0.51
CA GLU A 229 1.71 -24.31 0.00
C GLU A 229 1.17 -23.10 -0.76
N TRP A 230 1.33 -21.89 -0.21
CA TRP A 230 0.61 -20.71 -0.69
C TRP A 230 1.42 -19.85 -1.65
N LEU A 231 2.71 -19.59 -1.37
CA LEU A 231 3.48 -18.61 -2.14
C LEU A 231 3.61 -18.99 -3.63
N PRO A 232 3.84 -20.26 -4.03
CA PRO A 232 3.88 -20.62 -5.45
C PRO A 232 2.55 -20.35 -6.18
N LYS A 233 1.41 -20.56 -5.48
CA LYS A 233 0.07 -20.33 -6.04
C LYS A 233 -0.26 -18.85 -6.19
N LEU A 234 0.30 -18.01 -5.32
CA LEU A 234 0.22 -16.56 -5.44
C LEU A 234 1.08 -16.05 -6.61
N ALA A 235 2.29 -16.61 -6.77
CA ALA A 235 3.21 -16.22 -7.84
C ALA A 235 2.65 -16.52 -9.24
N SER A 236 1.98 -17.66 -9.39
CA SER A 236 1.35 -18.09 -10.65
C SER A 236 -0.05 -17.52 -10.89
N ALA A 237 -0.61 -16.78 -9.93
CA ALA A 237 -2.01 -16.35 -9.89
C ALA A 237 -3.06 -17.50 -9.96
N GLU A 238 -2.68 -18.74 -9.63
CA GLU A 238 -3.64 -19.82 -9.38
C GLU A 238 -4.59 -19.46 -8.23
N VAL A 239 -4.04 -18.79 -7.21
CA VAL A 239 -4.78 -18.25 -6.08
C VAL A 239 -4.72 -16.73 -6.12
N MET A 240 -5.88 -16.11 -6.29
CA MET A 240 -6.05 -14.67 -6.15
C MET A 240 -6.59 -14.30 -4.77
N VAL A 241 -6.24 -13.10 -4.31
CA VAL A 241 -6.47 -12.67 -2.93
C VAL A 241 -7.36 -11.43 -2.88
N ALA A 242 -8.30 -11.43 -1.95
CA ALA A 242 -8.93 -10.22 -1.45
C ALA A 242 -8.51 -9.98 0.00
N VAL A 243 -8.34 -8.72 0.39
CA VAL A 243 -7.94 -8.35 1.76
C VAL A 243 -9.19 -7.95 2.54
N ALA A 244 -9.40 -8.60 3.69
CA ALA A 244 -10.60 -8.48 4.51
C ALA A 244 -10.22 -8.07 5.94
N VAL A 245 -9.89 -6.79 6.12
CA VAL A 245 -9.42 -6.21 7.38
C VAL A 245 -10.48 -5.28 7.97
N THR A 246 -10.85 -4.24 7.21
CA THR A 246 -11.77 -3.17 7.59
C THR A 246 -13.18 -3.69 7.88
N GLU A 247 -13.83 -3.09 8.88
CA GLU A 247 -15.22 -3.34 9.26
C GLU A 247 -16.04 -2.06 9.14
N PRO A 248 -17.40 -2.13 9.07
CA PRO A 248 -18.24 -0.95 8.94
C PRO A 248 -17.93 0.17 9.96
N ASP A 249 -17.64 -0.21 11.21
CA ASP A 249 -17.33 0.73 12.30
C ASP A 249 -15.81 0.94 12.52
N TYR A 250 -14.94 0.16 11.86
CA TYR A 250 -13.50 0.11 12.18
C TYR A 250 -12.62 0.08 10.92
N GLY A 251 -12.01 1.22 10.61
CA GLY A 251 -10.97 1.38 9.61
C GLY A 251 -9.63 1.76 10.24
N SER A 252 -9.48 3.05 10.58
CA SER A 252 -8.24 3.55 11.19
C SER A 252 -7.94 2.93 12.56
N ASP A 253 -8.97 2.66 13.38
CA ASP A 253 -8.84 1.89 14.62
C ASP A 253 -9.04 0.39 14.37
N VAL A 254 -8.11 -0.19 13.59
CA VAL A 254 -8.15 -1.61 13.21
C VAL A 254 -8.05 -2.56 14.41
N ALA A 255 -7.46 -2.12 15.53
CA ALA A 255 -7.30 -2.95 16.72
C ALA A 255 -8.65 -3.27 17.40
N SER A 256 -9.68 -2.45 17.15
CA SER A 256 -10.99 -2.53 17.78
C SER A 256 -12.02 -3.38 17.01
N ILE A 257 -11.61 -4.01 15.90
CA ILE A 257 -12.48 -4.89 15.12
C ILE A 257 -13.21 -5.95 15.96
N LYS A 258 -14.40 -6.33 15.48
CA LYS A 258 -15.36 -7.22 16.14
C LYS A 258 -15.45 -8.60 15.49
N THR A 259 -15.06 -8.78 14.24
CA THR A 259 -15.07 -10.11 13.58
C THR A 259 -14.27 -11.09 14.42
N THR A 260 -14.87 -12.24 14.74
CA THR A 260 -14.26 -13.28 15.56
C THR A 260 -13.85 -14.48 14.72
N ALA A 261 -12.82 -15.19 15.18
CA ALA A 261 -12.46 -16.52 14.72
C ALA A 261 -12.35 -17.41 15.97
N VAL A 262 -13.42 -18.15 16.28
CA VAL A 262 -13.51 -18.93 17.51
C VAL A 262 -13.08 -20.36 17.23
N ALA A 263 -12.16 -20.89 18.05
CA ALA A 263 -11.69 -22.27 17.91
C ALA A 263 -12.87 -23.26 17.97
N ALA A 264 -12.91 -24.19 17.02
CA ALA A 264 -13.95 -25.18 16.86
C ALA A 264 -13.39 -26.46 16.23
N GLN A 265 -14.14 -27.55 16.37
CA GLN A 265 -13.85 -28.80 15.66
C GLN A 265 -14.94 -29.11 14.65
N GLN A 266 -14.53 -29.55 13.47
CA GLN A 266 -15.44 -30.01 12.43
C GLN A 266 -14.84 -31.24 11.75
N ASP A 267 -15.65 -32.29 11.58
CA ASP A 267 -15.22 -33.57 10.99
C ASP A 267 -13.93 -34.14 11.61
N GLY A 268 -13.75 -33.93 12.92
CA GLY A 268 -12.57 -34.38 13.67
C GLY A 268 -11.29 -33.55 13.44
N LYS A 269 -11.41 -32.38 12.80
CA LYS A 269 -10.28 -31.45 12.57
C LYS A 269 -10.44 -30.17 13.37
N ASP A 270 -9.35 -29.72 13.98
CA ASP A 270 -9.28 -28.42 14.64
C ASP A 270 -9.31 -27.28 13.61
N GLY A 271 -9.96 -26.18 13.98
CA GLY A 271 -10.11 -25.02 13.12
C GLY A 271 -10.81 -23.86 13.83
N TYR A 272 -11.37 -22.96 13.03
CA TYR A 272 -12.01 -21.74 13.50
C TYR A 272 -13.35 -21.54 12.81
N LEU A 273 -14.37 -21.12 13.57
CA LEU A 273 -15.62 -20.57 13.05
C LEU A 273 -15.53 -19.04 13.04
N ILE A 274 -15.67 -18.47 11.86
CA ILE A 274 -15.56 -17.02 11.62
C ILE A 274 -16.96 -16.41 11.58
N ASN A 275 -17.14 -15.33 12.36
CA ASN A 275 -18.37 -14.58 12.42
C ASN A 275 -18.09 -13.08 12.39
N GLY A 276 -18.73 -12.33 11.49
CA GLY A 276 -18.59 -10.89 11.41
C GLY A 276 -18.90 -10.31 10.04
N VAL A 277 -18.65 -9.01 9.91
CA VAL A 277 -18.85 -8.26 8.67
C VAL A 277 -17.58 -7.48 8.36
N LYS A 278 -17.03 -7.71 7.18
CA LYS A 278 -15.93 -6.94 6.60
C LYS A 278 -16.47 -6.01 5.52
N THR A 279 -15.79 -4.91 5.26
CA THR A 279 -16.18 -3.96 4.22
C THR A 279 -14.96 -3.44 3.47
N TRP A 280 -15.18 -2.79 2.33
CA TRP A 280 -14.12 -2.35 1.41
C TRP A 280 -13.18 -3.48 0.94
N CYS A 281 -13.69 -4.72 0.89
CA CYS A 281 -12.92 -5.89 0.49
C CYS A 281 -12.78 -5.91 -1.03
N THR A 282 -11.76 -5.25 -1.57
CA THR A 282 -11.51 -5.18 -3.02
C THR A 282 -11.30 -6.58 -3.60
N PHE A 283 -11.87 -6.84 -4.79
CA PHE A 283 -11.71 -8.09 -5.54
C PHE A 283 -12.35 -9.33 -4.91
N ALA A 284 -13.18 -9.17 -3.88
CA ALA A 284 -13.71 -10.29 -3.11
C ALA A 284 -14.50 -11.29 -3.94
N ALA A 285 -15.27 -10.89 -4.95
CA ALA A 285 -16.00 -11.86 -5.77
C ALA A 285 -15.05 -12.85 -6.46
N ARG A 286 -14.04 -12.35 -7.15
CA ARG A 286 -13.16 -13.16 -8.01
C ARG A 286 -11.92 -13.72 -7.32
N ALA A 287 -11.62 -13.31 -6.09
CA ALA A 287 -10.56 -13.92 -5.29
C ALA A 287 -10.87 -15.38 -4.94
N ASN A 288 -9.82 -16.19 -4.75
CA ASN A 288 -9.91 -17.57 -4.26
C ASN A 288 -9.82 -17.62 -2.72
N VAL A 289 -9.16 -16.63 -2.12
CA VAL A 289 -9.00 -16.53 -0.67
C VAL A 289 -9.27 -15.10 -0.19
N LEU A 290 -9.75 -15.00 1.06
CA LEU A 290 -9.68 -13.75 1.82
C LEU A 290 -8.47 -13.83 2.77
N MET A 291 -7.58 -12.85 2.72
CA MET A 291 -6.67 -12.58 3.84
C MET A 291 -7.47 -11.83 4.90
N LEU A 292 -7.93 -12.54 5.92
CA LEU A 292 -8.93 -12.05 6.87
C LEU A 292 -8.29 -11.79 8.24
N LEU A 293 -8.44 -10.57 8.75
CA LEU A 293 -8.06 -10.23 10.13
C LEU A 293 -9.25 -10.44 11.06
N ALA A 294 -9.10 -11.28 12.08
CA ALA A 294 -10.14 -11.54 13.07
C ALA A 294 -9.57 -11.57 14.49
N ARG A 295 -10.47 -11.39 15.46
CA ARG A 295 -10.19 -11.60 16.87
C ARG A 295 -10.26 -13.08 17.21
N THR A 296 -9.11 -13.66 17.51
CA THR A 296 -8.95 -15.04 17.99
C THR A 296 -8.94 -15.12 19.51
N ASP A 297 -8.44 -14.07 20.19
CA ASP A 297 -8.50 -13.94 21.65
C ASP A 297 -9.70 -13.10 22.09
N PRO A 298 -10.63 -13.66 22.90
CA PRO A 298 -11.82 -12.92 23.34
C PRO A 298 -11.49 -11.77 24.31
N ASP A 299 -10.30 -11.74 24.92
CA ASP A 299 -9.87 -10.66 25.80
C ASP A 299 -9.56 -9.38 25.01
N ARG A 300 -10.55 -8.48 24.96
CA ARG A 300 -10.43 -7.18 24.27
C ARG A 300 -9.36 -6.26 24.87
N THR A 301 -8.93 -6.48 26.11
CA THR A 301 -7.87 -5.67 26.72
C THR A 301 -6.52 -5.88 26.06
N LYS A 302 -6.34 -7.00 25.33
CA LYS A 302 -5.15 -7.28 24.54
C LYS A 302 -5.05 -6.46 23.25
N SER A 303 -6.11 -5.71 22.88
CA SER A 303 -6.11 -4.83 21.70
C SER A 303 -5.66 -5.61 20.44
N HIS A 304 -4.69 -5.10 19.69
CA HIS A 304 -4.12 -5.73 18.50
C HIS A 304 -3.46 -7.10 18.77
N LYS A 305 -3.03 -7.38 20.00
CA LYS A 305 -2.43 -8.68 20.37
C LYS A 305 -3.44 -9.82 20.45
N GLY A 306 -4.74 -9.52 20.43
CA GLY A 306 -5.80 -10.52 20.37
C GLY A 306 -6.32 -10.77 18.96
N LEU A 307 -5.64 -10.24 17.93
CA LEU A 307 -6.02 -10.38 16.54
C LEU A 307 -5.03 -11.30 15.83
N SER A 308 -5.55 -12.12 14.92
CA SER A 308 -4.75 -12.97 14.05
C SER A 308 -5.22 -12.87 12.60
N VAL A 309 -4.32 -13.19 11.67
CA VAL A 309 -4.61 -13.24 10.24
C VAL A 309 -4.88 -14.69 9.82
N LEU A 310 -5.99 -14.92 9.13
CA LEU A 310 -6.36 -16.20 8.55
C LEU A 310 -6.39 -16.12 7.02
N ILE A 311 -5.96 -17.20 6.37
CA ILE A 311 -6.22 -17.44 4.96
C ILE A 311 -7.59 -18.11 4.88
N VAL A 312 -8.58 -17.49 4.25
CA VAL A 312 -9.95 -18.01 4.22
C VAL A 312 -10.30 -18.40 2.79
N PRO A 313 -10.18 -19.69 2.41
CA PRO A 313 -10.54 -20.15 1.08
C PRO A 313 -12.03 -20.02 0.83
N LYS A 314 -12.38 -19.66 -0.40
CA LYS A 314 -13.75 -19.58 -0.86
C LYS A 314 -13.85 -19.84 -2.37
N PRO A 315 -15.03 -20.20 -2.87
CA PRO A 315 -15.27 -20.20 -4.31
C PRO A 315 -15.10 -18.81 -4.93
N ARG A 316 -14.77 -18.78 -6.21
CA ARG A 316 -14.92 -17.57 -7.05
C ARG A 316 -16.40 -17.38 -7.34
N GLY A 317 -16.88 -16.15 -7.24
CA GLY A 317 -18.24 -15.76 -7.56
C GLY A 317 -18.27 -14.76 -8.71
N ASP A 318 -19.49 -14.46 -9.16
CA ASP A 318 -19.73 -13.39 -10.13
C ASP A 318 -19.58 -12.02 -9.45
N ALA A 319 -19.14 -11.01 -10.20
CA ALA A 319 -18.75 -9.73 -9.62
C ALA A 319 -19.88 -8.88 -9.04
N HIS A 320 -21.14 -9.19 -9.34
CA HIS A 320 -22.28 -8.43 -8.84
C HIS A 320 -22.91 -9.02 -7.57
N GLY A 321 -22.10 -9.75 -6.79
CA GLY A 321 -22.46 -10.28 -5.50
C GLY A 321 -22.50 -11.80 -5.49
N PHE A 322 -22.31 -12.39 -4.33
CA PHE A 322 -22.23 -13.83 -4.18
C PHE A 322 -22.79 -14.29 -2.83
N VAL A 323 -23.29 -15.53 -2.81
CA VAL A 323 -23.64 -16.24 -1.58
C VAL A 323 -23.06 -17.64 -1.68
N PHE A 324 -22.19 -17.99 -0.74
CA PHE A 324 -21.61 -19.32 -0.63
C PHE A 324 -22.05 -19.98 0.67
N ASN A 325 -22.28 -21.29 0.61
CA ASN A 325 -22.58 -22.11 1.76
C ASN A 325 -21.60 -23.28 1.80
N GLN A 326 -21.00 -23.52 2.95
CA GLN A 326 -20.23 -24.72 3.21
C GLN A 326 -21.19 -25.88 3.53
N PRO A 327 -20.84 -27.14 3.19
CA PRO A 327 -21.61 -28.31 3.60
C PRO A 327 -21.83 -28.40 5.11
N SER A 328 -20.96 -27.79 5.91
CA SER A 328 -21.04 -27.72 7.35
C SER A 328 -21.96 -26.64 7.92
N GLY A 329 -22.65 -25.88 7.06
CA GLY A 329 -23.61 -24.85 7.45
C GLY A 329 -23.06 -23.43 7.55
N GLY A 330 -21.75 -23.23 7.36
CA GLY A 330 -21.15 -21.90 7.26
C GLY A 330 -21.62 -21.14 6.02
N ARG A 331 -21.84 -19.82 6.14
CA ARG A 331 -22.34 -18.96 5.06
C ARG A 331 -21.45 -17.74 4.89
N MET A 332 -21.20 -17.37 3.62
CA MET A 332 -20.50 -16.14 3.24
C MET A 332 -21.33 -15.41 2.19
N GLU A 333 -21.63 -14.13 2.42
CA GLU A 333 -22.34 -13.28 1.46
C GLU A 333 -21.50 -12.05 1.16
N GLY A 334 -21.25 -11.81 -0.13
CA GLY A 334 -20.57 -10.61 -0.63
C GLY A 334 -21.54 -9.71 -1.39
N ARG A 335 -21.61 -8.44 -0.99
CA ARG A 335 -22.40 -7.41 -1.68
C ARG A 335 -21.49 -6.33 -2.25
N PRO A 336 -21.53 -6.03 -3.56
CA PRO A 336 -20.70 -4.98 -4.14
C PRO A 336 -21.12 -3.61 -3.58
N ILE A 337 -20.13 -2.74 -3.39
CA ILE A 337 -20.28 -1.36 -2.98
C ILE A 337 -20.06 -0.49 -4.20
N ASP A 338 -21.02 0.38 -4.50
CA ASP A 338 -20.86 1.36 -5.57
C ASP A 338 -19.86 2.45 -5.18
N THR A 339 -18.76 2.54 -5.93
CA THR A 339 -17.67 3.49 -5.71
C THR A 339 -17.65 4.63 -6.72
N ILE A 340 -17.13 5.79 -6.32
CA ILE A 340 -16.76 6.83 -7.29
C ILE A 340 -15.48 6.36 -8.00
N GLY A 341 -15.59 6.01 -9.29
CA GLY A 341 -14.50 5.41 -10.05
C GLY A 341 -14.01 4.06 -9.51
N TYR A 342 -12.76 3.69 -9.84
CA TYR A 342 -12.12 2.42 -9.48
C TYR A 342 -12.99 1.18 -9.80
N ARG A 343 -13.23 0.94 -11.09
CA ARG A 343 -14.00 -0.22 -11.59
C ARG A 343 -13.04 -1.32 -12.08
N GLY A 344 -13.55 -2.55 -12.18
CA GLY A 344 -12.76 -3.72 -12.56
C GLY A 344 -12.69 -4.79 -11.47
N MET A 345 -12.22 -4.42 -10.27
CA MET A 345 -12.14 -5.36 -9.16
C MET A 345 -13.34 -5.30 -8.23
N HIS A 346 -14.01 -4.14 -8.19
CA HIS A 346 -15.07 -3.78 -7.24
C HIS A 346 -14.64 -3.91 -5.77
N SER A 347 -15.42 -3.28 -4.88
CA SER A 347 -15.26 -3.38 -3.43
C SER A 347 -16.51 -4.03 -2.86
N TYR A 348 -16.36 -4.84 -1.81
CA TYR A 348 -17.48 -5.59 -1.25
C TYR A 348 -17.61 -5.40 0.26
N GLU A 349 -18.84 -5.41 0.74
CA GLU A 349 -19.17 -5.86 2.09
C GLU A 349 -19.24 -7.39 2.08
N ILE A 350 -18.62 -8.04 3.06
CA ILE A 350 -18.61 -9.50 3.22
C ILE A 350 -19.14 -9.84 4.60
N ALA A 351 -20.30 -10.50 4.66
CA ALA A 351 -20.83 -11.10 5.87
C ALA A 351 -20.40 -12.57 5.96
N LEU A 352 -19.86 -12.97 7.10
CA LEU A 352 -19.54 -14.36 7.43
C LEU A 352 -20.35 -14.81 8.64
N GLU A 353 -21.00 -15.96 8.50
CA GLU A 353 -21.78 -16.61 9.54
C GLU A 353 -21.31 -18.06 9.67
N ASN A 354 -20.68 -18.39 10.80
CA ASN A 354 -20.14 -19.71 11.09
C ASN A 354 -19.27 -20.29 9.96
N TRP A 355 -18.51 -19.43 9.27
CA TRP A 355 -17.63 -19.88 8.19
C TRP A 355 -16.43 -20.63 8.78
N TRP A 356 -16.31 -21.90 8.46
CA TRP A 356 -15.28 -22.76 9.03
C TRP A 356 -13.99 -22.73 8.18
N VAL A 357 -12.85 -22.67 8.86
CA VAL A 357 -11.51 -22.88 8.26
C VAL A 357 -10.66 -23.80 9.15
N PRO A 358 -9.79 -24.65 8.58
CA PRO A 358 -8.91 -25.49 9.38
C PRO A 358 -7.81 -24.69 10.10
N ALA A 359 -7.22 -25.25 11.16
CA ALA A 359 -6.27 -24.54 12.02
C ALA A 359 -4.97 -24.13 11.30
N ASP A 360 -4.54 -24.89 10.29
CA ASP A 360 -3.35 -24.60 9.46
C ASP A 360 -3.52 -23.38 8.53
N HIS A 361 -4.70 -22.77 8.50
CA HIS A 361 -4.97 -21.53 7.79
C HIS A 361 -4.78 -20.27 8.65
N LEU A 362 -4.55 -20.43 9.96
CA LEU A 362 -4.06 -19.36 10.82
C LEU A 362 -2.58 -19.12 10.51
N ILE A 363 -2.22 -17.95 9.99
CA ILE A 363 -0.82 -17.67 9.62
C ILE A 363 0.06 -17.76 10.86
N GLY A 364 1.07 -18.64 10.84
CA GLY A 364 1.94 -18.90 11.99
C GLY A 364 1.38 -19.88 13.03
N GLU A 365 0.17 -20.41 12.81
CA GLU A 365 -0.51 -21.38 13.66
C GLU A 365 -0.51 -20.95 15.14
N THR A 366 -0.01 -21.79 16.05
CA THR A 366 0.01 -21.49 17.50
C THR A 366 0.85 -20.26 17.88
N ALA A 367 1.69 -19.74 16.98
CA ALA A 367 2.50 -18.55 17.19
C ALA A 367 1.88 -17.27 16.61
N GLY A 368 0.75 -17.38 15.88
CA GLY A 368 0.09 -16.29 15.15
C GLY A 368 -1.12 -15.67 15.84
#